data_AF-A0A1R0GZV3-F1
#
_entry.id   AF-A0A1R0GZV3-F1
#
_cell.length_a   1.000
_cell.length_b   1.000
_cell.length_c   1.000
_cell.angle_alpha   90.00
_cell.angle_beta   90.00
_cell.angle_gamma   90.00
#
_symmetry.space_group_name_H-M   'P 1'
#
loop_
_entity.id
_entity.type
_entity.pdbx_description
1 polymer ?
#
loop_
_entity_poly.entity_id
_entity_poly.type
_entity_poly.pdbx_seq_one_letter_code
_entity_poly.pdbx_strand_id
1 'polypeptide(L)'
;MKKWGFAGGRASHGASLSHRTAGSTGQNQDPGRVFPGKKMAGKMGNDQVTVMELKVMKVDTALGVIFVKGSVPGNKGGIVKVRDAIKKNKVAKFPQDVDVPFPTYAEGDTALPREMIARTGGKDPLLLKQ
;
A
#
# COMPACT_ATOMS: atom_id res chain seq x y z
N MET A 1 -12.68 7.25 16.69
CA MET A 1 -12.96 7.58 15.27
C MET A 1 -11.75 7.37 14.35
N LYS A 2 -10.74 8.26 14.36
CA LYS A 2 -9.65 8.30 13.34
C LYS A 2 -8.97 6.95 13.02
N LYS A 3 -8.61 6.16 14.04
CA LYS A 3 -7.89 4.88 13.86
C LYS A 3 -8.67 3.82 13.07
N TRP A 4 -9.99 3.76 13.24
CA TRP A 4 -10.83 2.68 12.71
C TRP A 4 -11.96 3.17 11.78
N GLY A 5 -12.02 4.47 11.49
CA GLY A 5 -13.09 5.06 10.68
C GLY A 5 -14.49 4.99 11.30
N PHE A 6 -14.60 4.91 12.63
CA PHE A 6 -15.92 4.87 13.29
C PHE A 6 -16.73 6.14 13.06
N ALA A 7 -18.04 5.97 12.83
CA ALA A 7 -19.02 7.05 12.85
C ALA A 7 -19.14 7.65 14.26
N GLY A 8 -19.50 8.94 14.32
CA GLY A 8 -19.77 9.64 15.57
C GLY A 8 -21.22 9.53 16.02
N GLY A 9 -21.47 9.88 17.28
CA GLY A 9 -22.82 10.12 17.78
C GLY A 9 -23.45 11.34 17.10
N ARG A 10 -24.78 11.46 17.22
CA ARG A 10 -25.50 12.65 16.74
C ARG A 10 -24.89 13.93 17.34
N ALA A 11 -24.81 14.98 16.53
CA ALA A 11 -24.32 16.30 16.99
C ALA A 11 -25.42 17.12 17.68
N SER A 12 -26.68 16.91 17.32
CA SER A 12 -27.85 17.65 17.83
C SER A 12 -28.88 16.70 18.48
N HIS A 13 -29.98 17.28 18.99
CA HIS A 13 -31.09 16.60 19.67
C HIS A 13 -30.70 15.87 20.97
N GLY A 14 -30.21 16.62 21.95
CA GLY A 14 -29.99 16.12 23.32
C GLY A 14 -28.72 15.27 23.52
N ALA A 15 -27.83 15.21 22.54
CA ALA A 15 -26.51 14.62 22.73
C ALA A 15 -25.66 15.55 23.62
N SER A 16 -25.25 15.06 24.79
CA SER A 16 -24.51 15.86 25.78
C SER A 16 -22.99 15.84 25.53
N LEU A 17 -22.33 14.70 25.72
CA LEU A 17 -20.86 14.56 25.68
C LEU A 17 -20.37 13.37 24.84
N SER A 18 -21.29 12.64 24.21
CA SER A 18 -21.00 11.35 23.57
C SER A 18 -20.65 11.43 22.08
N HIS A 19 -20.46 12.62 21.51
CA HIS A 19 -20.25 12.79 20.06
C HIS A 19 -19.07 11.96 19.53
N ARG A 20 -18.01 11.79 20.34
CA ARG A 20 -16.78 11.07 19.95
C ARG A 20 -16.50 9.78 20.71
N THR A 21 -17.49 9.23 21.41
CA THR A 21 -17.32 7.99 22.16
C THR A 21 -17.32 6.76 21.26
N ALA A 22 -16.84 5.63 21.76
CA ALA A 22 -16.79 4.37 21.04
C ALA A 22 -18.13 3.61 21.03
N GLY A 23 -19.14 4.09 21.76
CA GLY A 23 -20.37 3.34 22.02
C GLY A 23 -20.14 2.15 22.94
N SER A 24 -20.98 1.11 22.81
CA SER A 24 -20.88 -0.10 23.63
C SER A 24 -19.70 -0.98 23.21
N THR A 25 -18.98 -1.49 24.22
CA THR A 25 -17.80 -2.35 24.03
C THR A 25 -18.15 -3.84 24.12
N GLY A 26 -19.21 -4.22 24.84
CA GLY A 26 -19.55 -5.61 25.15
C GLY A 26 -21.03 -5.84 25.50
N GLN A 27 -21.34 -7.09 25.86
CA GLN A 27 -22.67 -7.55 26.31
C GLN A 27 -22.68 -7.71 27.84
N ASN A 28 -23.87 -7.83 28.44
CA ASN A 28 -24.06 -7.85 29.90
C ASN A 28 -23.62 -9.18 30.56
N GLN A 29 -24.47 -10.22 30.56
CA GLN A 29 -24.22 -11.43 31.35
C GLN A 29 -23.21 -12.37 30.71
N ASP A 30 -23.49 -12.87 29.51
CA ASP A 30 -22.59 -13.74 28.74
C ASP A 30 -22.14 -12.97 27.50
N PRO A 31 -20.83 -12.80 27.24
CA PRO A 31 -19.64 -13.44 27.80
C PRO A 31 -18.96 -12.73 29.00
N GLY A 32 -19.59 -11.70 29.59
CA GLY A 32 -19.09 -10.98 30.78
C GLY A 32 -17.73 -10.26 30.60
N ARG A 33 -17.22 -10.16 29.36
CA ARG A 33 -15.92 -9.55 29.05
C ARG A 33 -15.89 -8.95 27.65
N VAL A 34 -14.87 -8.14 27.39
CA VAL A 34 -14.57 -7.64 26.04
C VAL A 34 -13.75 -8.68 25.28
N PHE A 35 -14.15 -8.99 24.04
CA PHE A 35 -13.40 -9.91 23.18
C PHE A 35 -12.02 -9.35 22.78
N PRO A 36 -10.96 -10.18 22.73
CA PRO A 36 -9.66 -9.75 22.23
C PRO A 36 -9.76 -9.31 20.76
N GLY A 37 -8.99 -8.29 20.40
CA GLY A 37 -9.04 -7.70 19.05
C GLY A 37 -10.22 -6.75 18.83
N LYS A 38 -11.05 -6.46 19.85
CA LYS A 38 -12.06 -5.40 19.76
C LYS A 38 -11.39 -4.08 19.40
N LYS A 39 -11.89 -3.43 18.35
CA LYS A 39 -11.38 -2.16 17.84
C LYS A 39 -11.57 -1.05 18.88
N MET A 40 -10.46 -0.55 19.43
CA MET A 40 -10.41 0.50 20.45
C MET A 40 -9.44 1.63 20.07
N ALA A 41 -9.40 2.68 20.89
CA ALA A 41 -8.38 3.71 20.80
C ALA A 41 -6.97 3.12 20.99
N GLY A 42 -5.96 3.80 20.45
CA GLY A 42 -4.56 3.40 20.60
C GLY A 42 -3.68 4.05 19.54
N LYS A 43 -2.39 3.69 19.53
CA LYS A 43 -1.42 4.15 18.53
C LYS A 43 -1.90 3.82 17.11
N MET A 44 -1.72 4.77 16.19
CA MET A 44 -1.99 4.62 14.76
C MET A 44 -0.72 5.00 14.01
N GLY A 45 -0.19 4.07 13.20
CA GLY A 45 1.04 4.25 12.44
C GLY A 45 2.29 3.75 13.17
N ASN A 46 3.45 3.91 12.50
CA ASN A 46 4.72 3.27 12.89
C ASN A 46 4.63 1.73 12.92
N ASP A 47 3.87 1.18 11.98
CA ASP A 47 3.74 -0.25 11.73
C ASP A 47 4.42 -0.57 10.39
N GLN A 48 4.94 -1.78 10.22
CA GLN A 48 5.48 -2.23 8.94
C GLN A 48 4.32 -2.61 8.02
N VAL A 49 4.16 -1.86 6.92
CA VAL A 49 3.08 -2.07 5.94
C VAL A 49 3.69 -2.39 4.58
N THR A 50 3.06 -3.32 3.86
CA THR A 50 3.45 -3.65 2.48
C THR A 50 2.33 -3.26 1.52
N VAL A 51 2.65 -2.42 0.54
CA VAL A 51 1.79 -2.20 -0.63
C VAL A 51 2.22 -3.20 -1.70
N MET A 52 1.28 -3.99 -2.20
CA MET A 52 1.55 -5.05 -3.17
C MET A 52 1.24 -4.57 -4.59
N GLU A 53 1.93 -5.15 -5.57
CA GLU A 53 1.63 -4.96 -7.00
C GLU A 53 1.74 -3.50 -7.49
N LEU A 54 2.76 -2.80 -7.01
CA LEU A 54 3.13 -1.52 -7.58
C LEU A 54 3.87 -1.73 -8.89
N LYS A 55 3.51 -0.96 -9.93
CA LYS A 55 4.14 -1.04 -11.25
C LYS A 55 5.38 -0.15 -11.29
N VAL A 56 6.49 -0.70 -11.80
CA VAL A 56 7.70 0.08 -12.10
C VAL A 56 7.52 0.75 -13.45
N MET A 57 7.68 2.08 -13.49
CA MET A 57 7.47 2.91 -14.67
C MET A 57 8.77 3.24 -15.39
N LYS A 58 9.83 3.52 -14.62
CA LYS A 58 11.14 3.89 -15.13
C LYS A 58 12.21 3.43 -14.15
N VAL A 59 13.36 3.02 -14.66
CA VAL A 59 14.58 2.79 -13.90
C VAL A 59 15.68 3.65 -14.51
N ASP A 60 16.33 4.45 -13.67
CA ASP A 60 17.53 5.20 -14.04
C ASP A 60 18.74 4.54 -13.38
N THR A 61 19.59 3.92 -14.19
CA THR A 61 20.75 3.15 -13.73
C THR A 61 21.93 4.05 -13.37
N ALA A 62 22.03 5.25 -13.93
CA ALA A 62 23.08 6.21 -13.62
C ALA A 62 22.84 6.88 -12.25
N LEU A 63 21.58 7.18 -11.92
CA LEU A 63 21.20 7.76 -10.63
C LEU A 63 20.84 6.70 -9.57
N GLY A 64 20.64 5.44 -9.97
CA GLY A 64 20.22 4.37 -9.07
C GLY A 64 18.79 4.55 -8.55
N VAL A 65 17.89 5.12 -9.36
CA VAL A 65 16.52 5.48 -8.95
C VAL A 65 15.48 4.64 -9.67
N ILE A 66 14.46 4.21 -8.93
CA ILE A 66 13.29 3.46 -9.44
C ILE A 66 12.05 4.33 -9.31
N PHE A 67 11.31 4.50 -10.40
CA PHE A 67 10.04 5.21 -10.45
C PHE A 67 8.89 4.21 -10.40
N VAL A 68 7.96 4.44 -9.49
CA VAL A 68 6.85 3.53 -9.21
C VAL A 68 5.51 4.26 -9.40
N LYS A 69 4.54 3.61 -10.05
CA LYS A 69 3.16 4.12 -10.15
C LYS A 69 2.41 3.78 -8.86
N GLY A 70 2.26 4.76 -7.98
CA GLY A 70 1.44 4.65 -6.77
C GLY A 70 2.11 5.27 -5.54
N SER A 71 1.55 4.96 -4.37
CA SER A 71 2.04 5.44 -3.07
C SER A 71 2.98 4.43 -2.41
N VAL A 72 4.10 4.90 -1.89
CA VAL A 72 5.04 4.13 -1.06
C VAL A 72 4.77 4.42 0.42
N PRO A 73 4.66 3.40 1.29
CA PRO A 73 4.42 3.63 2.71
C PRO A 73 5.64 4.24 3.39
N GLY A 74 5.42 5.26 4.20
CA GLY A 74 6.47 5.96 4.94
C GLY A 74 6.63 7.43 4.53
N ASN A 75 7.46 8.14 5.26
CA ASN A 75 7.88 9.50 4.94
C ASN A 75 9.06 9.51 3.95
N LYS A 76 9.32 10.67 3.34
CA LYS A 76 10.49 10.87 2.49
C LYS A 76 11.78 10.58 3.26
N GLY A 77 12.69 9.79 2.65
CA GLY A 77 13.95 9.37 3.27
C GLY A 77 13.84 8.11 4.14
N GLY A 78 12.65 7.54 4.29
CA GLY A 78 12.49 6.24 4.94
C GLY A 78 13.09 5.09 4.12
N ILE A 79 13.60 4.08 4.83
CA ILE A 79 14.11 2.85 4.20
C ILE A 79 12.91 2.00 3.76
N VAL A 80 12.95 1.51 2.52
CA VAL A 80 11.91 0.65 1.95
C VAL A 80 12.52 -0.65 1.46
N LYS A 81 11.82 -1.77 1.71
CA LYS A 81 12.19 -3.08 1.19
C LYS A 81 11.42 -3.36 -0.09
N VAL A 82 12.12 -3.42 -1.22
CA VAL A 82 11.55 -3.79 -2.51
C VAL A 82 11.78 -5.28 -2.75
N ARG A 83 10.76 -5.95 -3.30
CA ARG A 83 10.80 -7.36 -3.67
C ARG A 83 9.89 -7.60 -4.85
N ASP A 84 10.14 -8.67 -5.59
CA ASP A 84 9.25 -9.08 -6.67
C ASP A 84 7.86 -9.43 -6.14
N ALA A 85 6.85 -9.10 -6.96
CA ALA A 85 5.47 -9.41 -6.66
C ALA A 85 5.26 -10.92 -6.65
N ILE A 86 4.71 -11.46 -5.54
CA ILE A 86 4.35 -12.88 -5.46
C ILE A 86 3.01 -13.13 -6.16
N LYS A 87 2.04 -12.23 -5.95
CA LYS A 87 0.70 -12.31 -6.54
C LYS A 87 0.81 -12.37 -8.07
N LYS A 88 0.17 -13.38 -8.65
CA LYS A 88 0.02 -13.53 -10.10
C LYS A 88 -1.31 -12.91 -10.47
N ASN A 89 -1.28 -11.69 -11.01
CA ASN A 89 -2.46 -11.13 -11.66
C ASN A 89 -2.51 -11.58 -13.12
N LYS A 90 -3.58 -11.23 -13.83
CA LYS A 90 -3.74 -11.51 -15.28
C LYS A 90 -2.63 -10.90 -16.14
N VAL A 91 -1.86 -9.97 -15.59
CA VAL A 91 -0.70 -9.32 -16.23
C VAL A 91 0.56 -10.10 -15.87
N ALA A 92 1.34 -10.47 -16.89
CA ALA A 92 2.66 -11.07 -16.68
C ALA A 92 3.57 -10.12 -15.87
N LYS A 93 4.36 -10.68 -14.95
CA LYS A 93 5.24 -9.90 -14.06
C LYS A 93 6.33 -9.15 -14.82
N PHE A 94 6.81 -9.78 -15.89
CA PHE A 94 7.82 -9.25 -16.79
C PHE A 94 7.26 -9.24 -18.22
N PRO A 95 7.70 -8.30 -19.06
CA PRO A 95 7.39 -8.34 -20.49
C PRO A 95 7.97 -9.63 -21.09
N GLN A 96 7.21 -10.27 -21.98
CA GLN A 96 7.61 -11.55 -22.60
C GLN A 96 8.87 -11.41 -23.47
N ASP A 97 9.14 -10.20 -23.96
CA ASP A 97 10.24 -9.92 -24.88
C ASP A 97 11.60 -9.71 -24.18
N VAL A 98 11.63 -9.72 -22.83
CA VAL A 98 12.85 -9.46 -22.06
C VAL A 98 13.15 -10.68 -21.19
N ASP A 99 14.34 -11.26 -21.39
CA ASP A 99 14.85 -12.28 -20.49
C ASP A 99 15.32 -11.63 -19.19
N VAL A 100 14.83 -12.12 -18.06
CA VAL A 100 15.14 -11.56 -16.75
C VAL A 100 16.30 -12.30 -16.12
N PRO A 101 17.39 -11.61 -15.75
CA PRO A 101 18.57 -12.27 -15.21
C PRO A 101 18.24 -12.86 -13.83
N PHE A 102 18.42 -14.19 -13.71
CA PHE A 102 18.34 -14.92 -12.45
C PHE A 102 19.73 -15.46 -12.11
N PRO A 103 20.24 -15.33 -10.87
CA PRO A 103 19.58 -14.83 -9.66
C PRO A 103 19.59 -13.29 -9.51
N THR A 104 20.50 -12.60 -10.20
CA THR A 104 20.59 -11.14 -10.27
C THR A 104 21.31 -10.75 -11.57
N TYR A 105 21.20 -9.49 -11.96
CA TYR A 105 22.01 -8.93 -13.05
C TYR A 105 23.51 -8.96 -12.69
N ALA A 106 24.34 -9.46 -13.62
CA ALA A 106 25.79 -9.48 -13.51
C ALA A 106 26.41 -8.49 -14.51
N GLU A 107 27.37 -7.68 -14.08
CA GLU A 107 27.92 -6.53 -14.83
C GLU A 107 28.75 -6.89 -16.08
N GLY A 108 28.86 -8.18 -16.43
CA GLY A 108 29.83 -8.68 -17.42
C GLY A 108 29.42 -8.60 -18.89
N ASP A 109 28.12 -8.63 -19.24
CA ASP A 109 27.72 -9.01 -20.61
C ASP A 109 27.19 -7.88 -21.50
N THR A 110 26.60 -6.79 -20.98
CA THR A 110 26.15 -5.62 -21.77
C THR A 110 25.89 -4.41 -20.88
N ALA A 111 26.42 -3.22 -21.20
CA ALA A 111 26.12 -2.00 -20.43
C ALA A 111 24.61 -1.69 -20.47
N LEU A 112 23.95 -1.59 -19.30
CA LEU A 112 22.54 -1.22 -19.24
C LEU A 112 22.33 0.19 -19.80
N PRO A 113 21.24 0.42 -20.56
CA PRO A 113 20.89 1.77 -20.95
C PRO A 113 20.63 2.61 -19.70
N ARG A 114 20.98 3.89 -19.78
CA ARG A 114 20.78 4.85 -18.68
C ARG A 114 19.34 4.86 -18.18
N GLU A 115 18.40 4.85 -19.12
CA GLU A 115 16.97 4.88 -18.83
C GLU A 115 16.28 3.65 -19.43
N MET A 116 15.61 2.89 -18.57
CA MET A 116 14.69 1.84 -18.98
C MET A 116 13.28 2.30 -18.62
N ILE A 117 12.46 2.58 -19.63
CA ILE A 117 11.09 3.03 -19.46
C ILE A 117 10.17 1.84 -19.75
N ALA A 118 9.22 1.57 -18.86
CA ALA A 118 8.20 0.57 -19.10
C ALA A 118 7.39 0.97 -20.35
N ARG A 119 7.18 0.02 -21.27
CA ARG A 119 6.31 0.19 -22.45
C ARG A 119 4.88 0.45 -22.01
N THR A 120 4.60 1.66 -21.58
CA THR A 120 3.28 2.07 -21.14
C THR A 120 2.60 2.63 -22.36
N GLY A 121 1.63 1.91 -22.91
CA GLY A 121 0.66 2.54 -23.81
C GLY A 121 0.14 3.80 -23.12
N GLY A 122 0.18 4.95 -23.81
CA GLY A 122 -0.07 6.28 -23.26
C GLY A 122 -1.47 6.55 -22.69
N LYS A 123 -2.28 5.51 -22.40
CA LYS A 123 -3.58 5.57 -21.74
C LYS A 123 -3.72 4.41 -20.76
N ASP A 124 -4.25 4.72 -19.57
CA ASP A 124 -4.73 3.73 -18.62
C ASP A 124 -6.03 3.11 -19.17
N PRO A 125 -6.07 1.81 -19.54
CA PRO A 125 -7.26 1.20 -20.13
C PRO A 125 -8.42 1.00 -19.13
N LEU A 126 -8.23 1.34 -17.84
CA LEU A 126 -9.26 1.27 -16.80
C LEU A 126 -9.63 2.63 -16.22
N LEU A 127 -9.07 3.74 -16.72
CA LEU A 127 -9.67 5.07 -16.53
C LEU A 127 -10.89 5.14 -17.44
N LEU A 128 -12.06 4.79 -16.91
CA LEU A 128 -13.32 5.23 -17.46
C LEU A 128 -13.24 6.77 -17.59
N LYS A 129 -13.21 7.27 -18.83
CA LYS A 129 -13.76 8.59 -19.12
C LYS A 129 -15.17 8.62 -18.51
N GLN A 130 -15.49 9.74 -17.85
CA GLN A 130 -16.77 10.04 -17.20
C GLN A 130 -17.95 9.13 -17.58
#